data_AF-A0A849HCR6-F1
#
_entry.id   AF-A0A849HCR6-F1
#
_cell.length_a   1.000
_cell.length_b   1.000
_cell.length_c   1.000
_cell.angle_alpha   90.00
_cell.angle_beta   90.00
_cell.angle_gamma   90.00
#
_symmetry.space_group_name_H-M   'P 1'
#
loop_
_entity.id
_entity.type
_entity.pdbx_description
1 polymer ?
#
loop_
_entity_poly.entity_id
_entity_poly.type
_entity_poly.pdbx_seq_one_letter_code
_entity_poly.pdbx_strand_id
1 'polypeptide(L)'
;MRAMTEAGDSVLVAYEMTATDGTDGWSITFPDREPIMAHTVEAAGDSVVVHLGPYPSALRDDVMVSTVTVFRMVDGSLAGYFTATYAAEGGDEILNGLQMGERIQ
;
A
#
# COMPACT_ATOMS: atom_id res chain seq x y z
N MET A 1 -1.71 -1.61 -8.91
CA MET A 1 -1.27 -0.51 -8.03
C MET A 1 0.16 -0.11 -8.35
N ARG A 2 0.50 1.16 -8.14
CA ARG A 2 1.86 1.72 -8.26
C ARG A 2 2.09 2.60 -7.03
N ALA A 3 3.07 2.22 -6.21
CA ALA A 3 3.61 3.06 -5.15
C ALA A 3 4.76 3.90 -5.75
N MET A 4 4.73 5.20 -5.51
CA MET A 4 5.61 6.19 -6.13
C MET A 4 6.24 7.08 -5.06
N THR A 5 7.30 7.79 -5.46
CA THR A 5 7.86 8.90 -4.67
C THR A 5 6.77 9.91 -4.31
N GLU A 6 7.00 10.71 -3.27
CA GLU A 6 6.07 11.78 -2.87
C GLU A 6 5.81 12.78 -4.00
N ALA A 7 6.82 13.03 -4.85
CA ALA A 7 6.69 13.87 -6.05
C ALA A 7 5.88 13.21 -7.19
N GLY A 8 5.63 11.89 -7.11
CA GLY A 8 4.92 11.12 -8.14
C GLY A 8 5.68 10.93 -9.45
N ASP A 9 6.98 11.23 -9.48
CA ASP A 9 7.81 11.20 -10.68
C ASP A 9 8.46 9.84 -10.96
N SER A 10 8.51 8.97 -9.94
CA SER A 10 9.20 7.69 -10.01
C SER A 10 8.38 6.59 -9.34
N VAL A 11 8.25 5.45 -10.02
CA VAL A 11 7.62 4.25 -9.44
C VAL A 11 8.64 3.53 -8.58
N LEU A 12 8.29 3.32 -7.31
CA LEU A 12 9.08 2.59 -6.33
C LEU A 12 8.77 1.09 -6.39
N VAL A 13 7.47 0.74 -6.37
CA VAL A 13 6.99 -0.65 -6.39
C VAL A 13 5.67 -0.71 -7.17
N ALA A 14 5.50 -1.75 -7.99
CA ALA A 14 4.22 -2.10 -8.60
C ALA A 14 3.71 -3.41 -8.00
N TYR A 15 2.40 -3.49 -7.78
CA TYR A 15 1.78 -4.66 -7.14
C TYR A 15 0.29 -4.73 -7.47
N GLU A 16 -0.33 -5.88 -7.23
CA GLU A 16 -1.77 -6.09 -7.39
C GLU A 16 -2.49 -5.97 -6.04
N MET A 17 -3.69 -5.40 -6.07
CA MET A 17 -4.54 -5.33 -4.88
C MET A 17 -5.90 -5.93 -5.21
N THR A 18 -6.31 -6.89 -4.40
CA THR A 18 -7.69 -7.39 -4.41
C THR A 18 -8.46 -6.63 -3.36
N ALA A 19 -9.49 -5.91 -3.78
CA ALA A 19 -10.44 -5.22 -2.90
C ALA A 19 -11.82 -5.89 -3.01
N THR A 20 -12.51 -6.00 -1.88
CA THR A 20 -13.90 -6.47 -1.80
C THR A 20 -14.83 -5.29 -1.50
N ASP A 21 -16.15 -5.51 -1.53
CA ASP A 21 -17.15 -4.48 -1.25
C ASP A 21 -17.14 -3.99 0.22
N GLY A 22 -16.47 -4.73 1.13
CA GLY A 22 -16.34 -4.38 2.54
C GLY A 22 -14.89 -4.10 2.94
N THR A 23 -14.61 -4.10 4.24
CA THR A 23 -13.25 -3.97 4.79
C THR A 23 -12.52 -5.31 4.88
N ASP A 24 -13.23 -6.43 4.78
CA ASP A 24 -12.67 -7.77 4.94
C ASP A 24 -12.21 -8.38 3.61
N GLY A 25 -11.16 -9.20 3.66
CA GLY A 25 -10.71 -9.97 2.49
C GLY A 25 -9.89 -9.18 1.47
N TRP A 26 -9.47 -7.95 1.80
CA TRP A 26 -8.53 -7.21 0.98
C TRP A 26 -7.13 -7.84 1.08
N SER A 27 -6.43 -7.92 -0.05
CA SER A 27 -5.07 -8.44 -0.09
C SER A 27 -4.20 -7.69 -1.08
N ILE A 28 -2.90 -7.70 -0.81
CA ILE A 28 -1.87 -7.11 -1.66
C ILE A 28 -0.90 -8.20 -2.08
N THR A 29 -0.64 -8.30 -3.38
CA THR A 29 0.27 -9.28 -3.96
C THR A 29 1.38 -8.56 -4.71
N PHE A 30 2.61 -8.69 -4.20
CA PHE A 30 3.81 -8.24 -4.91
C PHE A 30 4.25 -9.31 -5.92
N PRO A 31 5.01 -8.94 -6.97
CA PRO A 31 5.57 -9.91 -7.91
C PRO A 31 6.31 -11.04 -7.19
N ASP A 32 6.02 -12.28 -7.60
CA ASP A 32 6.65 -13.51 -7.07
C ASP A 32 6.48 -13.72 -5.55
N ARG A 33 5.44 -13.14 -4.93
CA ARG A 33 5.11 -13.32 -3.51
C ARG A 33 3.70 -13.85 -3.32
N GLU A 34 3.49 -14.54 -2.20
CA GLU A 34 2.15 -14.90 -1.74
C GLU A 34 1.35 -13.64 -1.35
N PRO A 35 0.02 -13.66 -1.48
CA PRO A 35 -0.83 -12.54 -1.08
C PRO A 35 -0.69 -12.22 0.40
N ILE A 36 -0.53 -10.93 0.72
CA ILE A 36 -0.48 -10.41 2.08
C ILE A 36 -1.86 -9.85 2.41
N MET A 37 -2.47 -10.37 3.46
CA MET A 37 -3.79 -9.90 3.90
C MET A 37 -3.68 -8.50 4.50
N ALA A 38 -4.47 -7.58 3.94
CA ALA A 38 -4.56 -6.23 4.43
C ALA A 38 -5.58 -6.16 5.58
N HIS A 39 -5.28 -5.32 6.57
CA HIS A 39 -6.27 -4.92 7.57
C HIS A 39 -6.83 -3.56 7.14
N THR A 40 -8.02 -3.57 6.55
CA THR A 40 -8.72 -2.34 6.21
C THR A 40 -9.48 -1.87 7.44
N VAL A 41 -9.19 -0.66 7.89
CA VAL A 41 -9.69 -0.16 9.19
C VAL A 41 -10.96 0.65 9.03
N GLU A 42 -11.11 1.39 7.93
CA GLU A 42 -12.25 2.28 7.76
C GLU A 42 -12.50 2.55 6.27
N ALA A 43 -13.77 2.48 5.87
CA ALA A 43 -14.27 3.04 4.62
C ALA A 43 -15.31 4.11 4.98
N ALA A 44 -14.94 5.38 4.81
CA ALA A 44 -15.80 6.53 5.11
C ALA A 44 -15.99 7.35 3.84
N GLY A 45 -17.20 7.28 3.27
CA GLY A 45 -17.52 7.96 2.02
C GLY A 45 -16.68 7.42 0.86
N ASP A 46 -15.83 8.30 0.30
CA ASP A 46 -14.91 7.97 -0.80
C ASP A 46 -13.50 7.59 -0.32
N SER A 47 -13.24 7.60 0.99
CA SER A 47 -11.92 7.43 1.58
C SER A 47 -11.80 6.06 2.29
N VAL A 48 -10.65 5.39 2.10
CA VAL A 48 -10.35 4.08 2.70
C VAL A 48 -8.98 4.10 3.35
N VAL A 49 -8.87 3.61 4.59
CA VAL A 49 -7.59 3.45 5.29
C VAL A 49 -7.19 1.98 5.35
N VAL A 50 -6.01 1.67 4.83
CA VAL A 50 -5.45 0.33 4.75
C VAL A 50 -4.17 0.23 5.56
N HIS A 51 -4.14 -0.72 6.48
CA HIS A 51 -2.94 -1.10 7.23
C HIS A 51 -2.39 -2.41 6.67
N LEU A 52 -1.09 -2.45 6.43
CA LEU A 52 -0.39 -3.66 5.99
C LEU A 52 0.88 -3.85 6.80
N GLY A 53 1.12 -5.08 7.24
CA GLY A 53 2.37 -5.50 7.87
C GLY A 53 2.33 -5.67 9.38
N PRO A 54 3.49 -5.98 9.98
CA PRO A 54 4.81 -6.00 9.33
C PRO A 54 4.99 -7.14 8.31
N TYR A 55 5.68 -6.87 7.19
CA TYR A 55 6.05 -7.86 6.16
C TYR A 55 7.45 -7.58 5.58
N PRO A 56 8.15 -8.56 4.97
CA PRO A 56 9.44 -8.31 4.32
C PRO A 56 9.31 -7.30 3.19
N SER A 57 10.13 -6.25 3.18
CA SER A 57 10.01 -5.18 2.21
C SER A 57 10.21 -5.65 0.76
N ALA A 58 9.48 -5.03 -0.16
CA ALA A 58 9.70 -5.19 -1.60
C ALA A 58 10.79 -4.24 -2.16
N LEU A 59 11.21 -3.25 -1.38
CA LEU A 59 12.15 -2.21 -1.81
C LEU A 59 13.52 -2.33 -1.12
N ARG A 60 13.56 -2.84 0.12
CA ARG A 60 14.77 -2.94 0.93
C ARG A 60 14.99 -4.38 1.36
N ASP A 61 16.12 -4.96 0.98
CA ASP A 61 16.46 -6.34 1.35
C ASP A 61 16.57 -6.49 2.87
N ASP A 62 16.11 -7.62 3.39
CA ASP A 62 16.20 -8.03 4.80
C ASP A 62 15.58 -7.05 5.83
N VAL A 63 14.72 -6.13 5.40
CA VAL A 63 14.04 -5.17 6.29
C VAL A 63 12.53 -5.41 6.32
N MET A 64 11.96 -5.45 7.52
CA MET A 64 10.50 -5.51 7.70
C MET A 64 9.89 -4.11 7.56
N VAL A 65 8.74 -4.03 6.91
CA VAL A 65 8.00 -2.78 6.69
C VAL A 65 6.54 -2.93 7.11
N SER A 66 6.01 -1.86 7.70
CA SER A 66 4.58 -1.65 7.91
C SER A 66 4.14 -0.42 7.15
N THR A 67 2.93 -0.44 6.57
CA THR A 67 2.41 0.70 5.81
C THR A 67 1.02 1.09 6.29
N VAL A 68 0.77 2.39 6.36
CA VAL A 68 -0.57 2.96 6.44
C VAL A 68 -0.82 3.71 5.13
N THR A 69 -1.91 3.36 4.45
CA THR A 69 -2.31 3.99 3.18
C THR A 69 -3.69 4.57 3.32
N VAL A 70 -3.86 5.82 2.88
CA VAL A 70 -5.16 6.48 2.77
C VAL A 70 -5.47 6.66 1.30
N PHE A 71 -6.45 5.91 0.81
CA PHE A 71 -6.96 6.03 -0.54
C PHE A 71 -8.20 6.92 -0.60
N ARG A 72 -8.39 7.54 -1.75
CA ARG A 72 -9.66 8.05 -2.24
C ARG A 72 -10.04 7.35 -3.54
N MET A 73 -11.32 7.06 -3.70
CA MET A 73 -11.87 6.66 -4.98
C MET A 73 -12.09 7.88 -5.87
N VAL A 74 -11.45 7.91 -7.03
CA VAL A 74 -11.57 8.99 -8.03
C VAL A 74 -11.85 8.32 -9.37
N ASP A 75 -13.04 8.56 -9.93
CA ASP A 75 -13.46 8.05 -11.24
C ASP A 75 -13.25 6.52 -11.43
N GLY A 76 -13.51 5.74 -10.37
CA GLY A 76 -13.34 4.28 -10.37
C GLY A 76 -11.90 3.80 -10.22
N SER A 77 -10.96 4.71 -9.98
CA SER A 77 -9.54 4.44 -9.67
C SER A 77 -9.25 4.78 -8.20
N LEU A 78 -8.18 4.21 -7.65
CA LEU A 78 -7.69 4.54 -6.32
C LEU A 78 -6.50 5.47 -6.42
N ALA A 79 -6.55 6.60 -5.71
CA ALA A 79 -5.43 7.52 -5.57
C ALA A 79 -5.25 7.86 -4.10
N GLY A 80 -4.02 7.90 -3.60
CA GLY A 80 -3.79 8.07 -2.17
C GLY A 80 -2.37 8.39 -1.79
N TYR A 81 -2.16 8.52 -0.49
CA TYR A 81 -0.86 8.70 0.14
C TYR A 81 -0.58 7.50 1.03
N PHE A 82 0.68 7.09 1.12
CA PHE A 82 1.11 6.09 2.07
C PHE A 82 2.28 6.58 2.90
N THR A 83 2.35 6.07 4.13
CA THR A 83 3.53 6.13 4.99
C THR A 83 4.00 4.70 5.20
N ALA A 84 5.27 4.44 4.87
CA ALA A 84 5.95 3.19 5.13
C ALA A 84 6.97 3.38 6.25
N THR A 85 6.88 2.53 7.27
CA THR A 85 7.80 2.48 8.41
C THR A 85 8.64 1.22 8.29
N TYR A 86 9.95 1.41 8.15
CA TYR A 86 10.94 0.33 8.02
C TYR A 86 11.65 0.13 9.36
N ALA A 87 11.67 -1.12 9.84
CA ALA A 87 12.39 -1.48 11.06
C ALA A 87 13.89 -1.64 10.75
N ALA A 88 14.68 -0.57 10.94
CA ALA A 88 16.12 -0.59 10.74
C ALA A 88 16.89 -0.70 12.08
N GLU A 89 18.16 -1.14 12.02
CA GLU A 89 18.99 -1.35 13.23
C GLU A 89 19.17 -0.08 14.07
N GLY A 90 19.13 1.10 13.45
CA GLY A 90 19.27 2.41 14.09
C GLY A 90 17.96 3.06 14.57
N GLY A 91 16.82 2.37 14.41
CA GLY A 91 15.48 2.89 14.64
C GLY A 91 14.64 2.94 13.37
N ASP A 92 13.37 3.30 13.52
CA ASP A 92 12.42 3.31 12.42
C ASP A 92 12.78 4.37 11.37
N GLU A 93 12.78 3.97 10.10
CA GLU A 93 12.90 4.89 8.96
C GLU A 93 11.55 5.06 8.27
N ILE A 94 11.22 6.30 7.92
CA ILE A 94 9.94 6.65 7.30
C ILE A 94 10.14 7.01 5.82
N LEU A 95 9.29 6.44 4.97
CA LEU A 95 9.12 6.84 3.58
C LEU A 95 7.66 7.24 3.36
N ASN A 96 7.44 8.46 2.86
CA ASN A 96 6.14 8.90 2.38
C ASN A 96 6.09 8.84 0.87
N GLY A 97 4.92 8.54 0.33
CA GLY A 97 4.76 8.46 -1.11
C GLY A 97 3.31 8.49 -1.57
N LEU A 98 3.15 8.43 -2.89
CA LEU A 98 1.86 8.38 -3.54
C LEU A 98 1.51 6.96 -3.94
N GLN A 99 0.22 6.68 -3.98
CA GLN A 99 -0.32 5.48 -4.60
C GLN A 99 -1.32 5.80 -5.68
N MET A 100 -1.23 5.06 -6.78
CA MET A 100 -2.25 5.04 -7.83
C MET A 100 -2.61 3.61 -8.22
N GLY A 101 -3.89 3.39 -8.44
CA GLY A 101 -4.48 2.11 -8.79
C GLY A 101 -5.54 2.27 -9.84
N GLU A 102 -5.37 1.60 -10.97
CA GLU A 102 -6.43 1.42 -11.96
C GLU A 102 -7.08 0.07 -11.74
N ARG A 103 -8.41 0.01 -11.92
CA ARG A 103 -9.14 -1.25 -11.88
C ARG A 103 -8.82 -2.08 -13.11
N ILE A 104 -8.36 -3.29 -12.91
CA ILE A 104 -8.14 -4.28 -13.98
C ILE A 104 -9.43 -5.11 -14.06
N GLN A 105 -9.98 -5.26 -15.28
CA GLN A 105 -11.17 -6.08 -15.56
C GLN A 105 -10.79 -7.45 -16.08
#